data_AF-A0A933HG87-F1
#
_entry.id   AF-A0A933HG87-F1
#
_cell.length_a   1.000
_cell.length_b   1.000
_cell.length_c   1.000
_cell.angle_alpha   90.00
_cell.angle_beta   90.00
_cell.angle_gamma   90.00
#
_symmetry.space_group_name_H-M   'P 1'
#
loop_
_entity.id
_entity.type
_entity.pdbx_description
1 polymer ?
#
loop_
_entity_poly.entity_id
_entity_poly.type
_entity_poly.pdbx_seq_one_letter_code
_entity_poly.pdbx_strand_id
1 'polypeptide(L)'
;MVCFHCQQYAEKLLKAFLTLHGIEAPRTHNLRRLIQLASTKAPEIENLIDESDRLTAHGVASRYPDDWAIIESEEMERMVTLARKIGAAIVSRLNL
;
A
#
# COMPACT_ATOMS: atom_id res chain seq x y z
N MET A 1 9.72 -8.09 8.42
CA MET A 1 10.32 -6.77 8.11
C MET A 1 10.06 -6.29 6.67
N VAL A 2 10.32 -7.08 5.62
CA VAL A 2 10.06 -6.67 4.22
C VAL A 2 8.59 -6.27 3.98
N CYS A 3 7.64 -7.13 4.33
CA CYS A 3 6.20 -6.86 4.14
C CYS A 3 5.73 -5.60 4.87
N PHE A 4 6.25 -5.34 6.07
CA PHE A 4 5.98 -4.12 6.83
C PHE A 4 6.46 -2.88 6.07
N HIS A 5 7.69 -2.88 5.54
CA HIS A 5 8.18 -1.75 4.75
C HIS A 5 7.42 -1.56 3.44
N CYS A 6 7.03 -2.65 2.77
CA CYS A 6 6.17 -2.59 1.57
C CYS A 6 4.82 -1.95 1.87
N GLN A 7 4.16 -2.36 2.97
CA GLN A 7 2.88 -1.78 3.39
C GLN A 7 3.06 -0.30 3.74
N GLN A 8 4.07 0.05 4.54
CA GLN A 8 4.28 1.44 4.96
C GLN A 8 4.67 2.36 3.79
N TYR A 9 5.40 1.85 2.79
CA TYR A 9 5.71 2.57 1.56
C TYR A 9 4.44 2.88 0.77
N ALA A 10 3.60 1.87 0.52
CA ALA A 10 2.33 2.04 -0.18
C ALA A 10 1.39 3.01 0.56
N GLU A 11 1.24 2.85 1.88
CA GLU A 11 0.40 3.70 2.71
C GLU A 11 0.81 5.17 2.64
N LYS A 12 2.11 5.46 2.84
CA LYS A 12 2.61 6.83 2.86
C LYS A 12 2.46 7.51 1.50
N LEU A 13 2.71 6.79 0.40
CA LEU A 13 2.53 7.34 -0.94
C LEU A 13 1.06 7.67 -1.24
N LEU A 14 0.14 6.76 -0.91
CA LEU A 14 -1.29 7.00 -1.09
C LEU A 14 -1.75 8.21 -0.25
N LYS A 15 -1.33 8.30 1.01
CA LYS A 15 -1.66 9.46 1.87
C LYS A 15 -1.07 10.77 1.35
N ALA A 16 0.16 10.74 0.82
CA ALA A 16 0.78 11.90 0.18
C ALA A 16 -0.01 12.34 -1.05
N PHE A 17 -0.41 11.40 -1.90
CA PHE A 17 -1.22 11.67 -3.09
C PHE A 17 -2.59 12.27 -2.75
N LEU A 18 -3.29 11.72 -1.74
CA LEU A 18 -4.55 12.28 -1.24
C LEU A 18 -4.37 13.73 -0.78
N THR A 19 -3.34 13.97 0.04
CA THR A 19 -3.00 15.31 0.55
C THR A 19 -2.73 16.29 -0.59
N LEU A 20 -1.96 15.88 -1.61
CA LEU A 20 -1.65 16.70 -2.78
C LEU A 20 -2.92 17.12 -3.55
N HIS A 21 -3.93 16.26 -3.56
CA HIS A 21 -5.21 16.53 -4.24
C HIS A 21 -6.27 17.17 -3.34
N GLY A 22 -5.89 17.65 -2.15
CA GLY A 22 -6.80 18.29 -1.20
C GLY A 22 -7.82 17.33 -0.56
N ILE A 23 -7.56 16.02 -0.61
CA ILE A 23 -8.39 14.99 0.04
C ILE A 23 -7.75 14.67 1.39
N GLU A 24 -8.50 14.86 2.48
CA GLU A 24 -8.01 14.52 3.81
C GLU A 24 -7.71 13.01 3.89
N ALA A 25 -6.44 12.68 4.15
CA ALA A 25 -6.00 11.31 4.29
C ALA A 25 -6.56 10.71 5.60
N PRO A 26 -7.40 9.66 5.55
CA PRO A 26 -7.98 9.09 6.76
C PRO A 26 -6.89 8.46 7.66
N ARG A 27 -7.12 8.53 8.97
CA ARG A 27 -6.29 7.85 9.98
C ARG A 27 -6.54 6.34 9.98
N THR A 28 -6.09 5.67 8.93
CA THR A 28 -6.18 4.22 8.74
C THR A 28 -4.91 3.65 8.12
N HIS A 29 -4.68 2.36 8.34
CA HIS A 29 -3.64 1.56 7.68
C HIS A 29 -4.21 0.68 6.55
N ASN A 30 -5.53 0.73 6.34
CA ASN A 30 -6.22 -0.07 5.33
C ASN A 30 -5.94 0.48 3.93
N LEU A 31 -5.13 -0.25 3.14
CA LEU A 31 -4.75 0.17 1.80
C LEU A 31 -5.93 0.20 0.83
N ARG A 32 -6.88 -0.73 0.94
CA ARG A 32 -8.12 -0.71 0.14
C ARG A 32 -8.86 0.61 0.29
N ARG A 33 -9.04 1.11 1.51
CA ARG A 33 -9.71 2.39 1.75
C ARG A 33 -8.94 3.56 1.13
N LEU A 34 -7.61 3.54 1.23
CA LEU A 34 -6.77 4.58 0.64
C LEU A 34 -6.80 4.54 -0.91
N ILE A 35 -6.79 3.35 -1.51
CA ILE A 35 -6.92 3.14 -2.95
C ILE A 35 -8.27 3.61 -3.47
N GLN A 36 -9.38 3.31 -2.77
CA GLN A 36 -10.72 3.81 -3.14
C GLN A 36 -10.80 5.33 -3.18
N LEU A 37 -10.13 6.01 -2.25
CA LEU A 37 -10.08 7.47 -2.25
C LEU A 37 -9.17 7.98 -3.37
N ALA A 38 -8.02 7.34 -3.55
CA ALA A 38 -7.06 7.71 -4.58
C ALA A 38 -7.64 7.52 -5.99
N SER A 39 -8.45 6.47 -6.23
CA SER A 39 -9.04 6.17 -7.54
C SER A 39 -9.95 7.29 -8.07
N THR A 40 -10.48 8.14 -7.20
CA THR A 40 -11.22 9.36 -7.59
C THR A 40 -10.38 10.35 -8.41
N LYS A 41 -9.05 10.29 -8.30
CA LYS A 41 -8.06 11.08 -9.07
C LYS A 41 -7.14 10.21 -9.93
N ALA A 42 -7.09 8.91 -9.65
CA ALA A 42 -6.19 7.93 -10.24
C ALA A 42 -6.92 6.62 -10.59
N PRO A 43 -7.90 6.60 -11.53
CA PRO A 43 -8.83 5.48 -11.68
C PRO A 43 -8.15 4.12 -11.90
N GLU A 44 -7.02 4.06 -12.59
CA GLU A 44 -6.32 2.81 -12.87
C GLU A 44 -5.71 2.12 -11.64
N ILE A 45 -5.59 2.84 -10.51
CA ILE A 45 -5.13 2.24 -9.26
C ILE A 45 -6.18 1.32 -8.63
N GLU A 46 -7.45 1.44 -9.02
CA GLU A 46 -8.54 0.61 -8.51
C GLU A 46 -8.32 -0.87 -8.83
N ASN A 47 -7.63 -1.18 -9.94
CA ASN A 47 -7.25 -2.55 -10.32
C ASN A 47 -6.34 -3.25 -9.27
N LEU A 48 -5.71 -2.48 -8.38
CA LEU A 48 -4.81 -3.00 -7.35
C LEU A 48 -5.51 -3.22 -5.99
N ILE A 49 -6.81 -2.90 -5.90
CA ILE A 49 -7.54 -2.86 -4.62
C ILE A 49 -7.60 -4.23 -3.93
N ASP A 50 -7.86 -5.29 -4.69
CA ASP A 50 -8.01 -6.64 -4.15
C ASP A 50 -6.66 -7.25 -3.76
N GLU A 51 -5.62 -6.97 -4.55
CA GLU A 51 -4.24 -7.33 -4.20
C GLU A 51 -3.78 -6.60 -2.92
N SER A 52 -4.25 -5.36 -2.68
CA SER A 52 -3.81 -4.51 -1.55
C SER A 52 -4.25 -4.98 -0.16
N ASP A 53 -5.31 -5.78 -0.07
CA ASP A 53 -5.77 -6.35 1.21
C ASP A 53 -4.71 -7.29 1.80
N ARG A 54 -4.00 -8.03 0.95
CA ARG A 54 -2.90 -8.90 1.36
C ARG A 54 -1.76 -8.12 2.01
N LEU A 55 -1.36 -7.00 1.41
CA LEU A 55 -0.35 -6.10 1.99
C LEU A 55 -0.79 -5.58 3.37
N THR A 56 -2.08 -5.27 3.54
CA THR A 56 -2.62 -4.79 4.82
C THR A 56 -2.54 -5.86 5.90
N ALA A 57 -2.89 -7.12 5.58
CA ALA A 57 -2.81 -8.23 6.51
C ALA A 57 -1.36 -8.53 6.95
N HIS A 58 -0.41 -8.55 6.01
CA HIS A 58 0.99 -8.85 6.31
C HIS A 58 1.76 -7.70 6.99
N GLY A 59 1.31 -6.45 6.83
CA GLY A 59 1.89 -5.30 7.54
C GLY A 59 1.66 -5.31 9.06
N VAL A 60 0.57 -5.98 9.51
CA VAL A 60 0.22 -6.13 10.92
C VAL A 60 0.96 -7.30 11.57
N ALA A 61 1.04 -8.45 10.89
CA ALA A 61 1.67 -9.67 11.41
C ALA A 61 3.17 -9.50 11.73
N SER A 62 3.89 -8.63 11.03
CA SER A 62 5.33 -8.41 11.26
C SER A 62 5.67 -7.67 12.58
N ARG A 63 4.67 -7.20 13.35
CA ARG A 63 4.88 -6.38 14.56
C ARG A 63 5.01 -7.19 15.86
N TYR A 64 4.70 -8.49 15.84
CA TYR A 64 4.77 -9.36 17.03
C TYR A 64 5.83 -10.47 16.82
N PRO A 65 6.90 -10.50 17.62
CA PRO A 65 7.99 -11.48 17.47
C PRO A 65 7.55 -12.94 17.61
N ASP A 66 6.55 -13.20 18.44
CA ASP A 66 6.02 -14.55 18.71
C ASP A 66 5.16 -15.10 17.55
N ASP A 67 4.80 -14.24 16.59
CA ASP A 67 3.90 -14.50 15.46
C ASP A 67 4.63 -14.34 14.11
N TRP A 68 5.96 -14.51 14.08
CA TRP A 68 6.72 -14.61 12.84
C TRP A 68 6.34 -15.89 12.10
N ALA A 69 5.19 -15.85 11.43
CA ALA A 69 4.90 -16.73 10.32
C ALA A 69 6.07 -16.62 9.34
N ILE A 70 6.68 -17.76 9.01
CA ILE A 70 7.67 -17.84 7.95
C ILE A 70 6.93 -17.46 6.67
N ILE A 71 7.16 -16.24 6.18
CA ILE A 71 6.64 -15.79 4.90
C ILE A 71 7.59 -16.37 3.84
N GLU A 72 7.05 -17.14 2.91
CA GLU A 72 7.85 -17.68 1.82
C GLU A 72 8.41 -16.56 0.92
N SER A 73 9.59 -16.78 0.36
CA SER A 73 10.27 -15.80 -0.51
C SER A 73 9.39 -15.32 -1.65
N GLU A 74 8.59 -16.22 -2.23
CA GLU A 74 7.67 -15.89 -3.33
C GLU A 74 6.58 -14.90 -2.87
N GLU A 75 6.06 -15.05 -1.65
CA GLU A 75 5.09 -14.12 -1.09
C GLU A 75 5.74 -12.76 -0.80
N MET A 76 6.98 -12.74 -0.29
CA MET A 76 7.73 -11.49 -0.13
C MET A 76 7.94 -10.76 -1.46
N GLU A 77 8.31 -11.48 -2.53
CA GLU A 77 8.47 -10.91 -3.87
C GLU A 77 7.15 -10.34 -4.42
N ARG A 78 6.03 -11.04 -4.20
CA ARG A 78 4.69 -10.53 -4.53
C ARG A 78 4.38 -9.22 -3.80
N MET A 79 4.70 -9.12 -2.50
CA MET A 79 4.50 -7.89 -1.73
C MET A 79 5.35 -6.72 -2.23
N VAL A 80 6.62 -6.97 -2.55
CA VAL A 80 7.51 -5.96 -3.14
C VAL A 80 6.97 -5.49 -4.50
N THR A 81 6.55 -6.44 -5.34
CA THR A 81 5.99 -6.14 -6.67
C THR A 81 4.74 -5.28 -6.57
N LEU A 82 3.81 -5.63 -5.68
CA LEU A 82 2.58 -4.87 -5.47
C LEU A 82 2.86 -3.46 -4.94
N ALA A 83 3.76 -3.32 -3.97
CA ALA A 83 4.17 -2.01 -3.47
C ALA A 83 4.73 -1.13 -4.60
N ARG A 84 5.55 -1.70 -5.50
CA ARG A 84 6.08 -0.99 -6.69
C ARG A 84 4.99 -0.62 -7.68
N LYS A 85 3.99 -1.49 -7.93
CA LYS A 85 2.83 -1.17 -8.79
C LYS A 85 2.06 0.04 -8.25
N ILE A 86 1.78 0.07 -6.95
CA ILE A 86 1.15 1.21 -6.27
C ILE A 86 2.00 2.47 -6.45
N GLY A 87 3.32 2.35 -6.22
CA GLY A 87 4.25 3.45 -6.44
C GLY A 87 4.21 3.99 -7.87
N ALA A 88 4.26 3.11 -8.88
CA ALA A 88 4.24 3.51 -10.29
C ALA A 88 2.93 4.24 -10.69
N ALA A 89 1.79 3.80 -10.16
CA ALA A 89 0.48 4.43 -10.42
C ALA A 89 0.35 5.84 -9.82
N ILE A 90 1.15 6.15 -8.79
CA ILE A 90 1.03 7.40 -8.01
C ILE A 90 2.20 8.36 -8.28
N VAL A 91 3.43 7.88 -8.33
CA VAL A 91 4.65 8.70 -8.39
C VAL A 91 4.69 9.57 -9.64
N SER A 92 4.21 9.08 -10.78
CA SER A 92 4.08 9.86 -12.02
C SER A 92 3.17 11.09 -11.88
N ARG A 93 2.38 11.16 -10.81
CA ARG A 93 1.43 12.25 -10.51
C ARG A 93 1.80 13.09 -9.31
N LEU A 94 2.92 12.80 -8.65
CA LEU A 94 3.35 13.54 -7.47
C LEU A 94 4.11 14.85 -7.82
N ASN A 95 4.38 15.11 -9.11
CA ASN A 95 5.16 16.28 -9.56
C ASN A 95 6.43 16.53 -8.71
N LEU A 96 7.12 15.44 -8.34
CA LEU A 96 8.40 15.45 -7.63
C LEU A 96 9.57 15.45 -8.61
#